data_AF-A0A4P8JWS6-F1
#
_entry.id   AF-A0A4P8JWS6-F1
#
_cell.length_a   1.000
_cell.length_b   1.000
_cell.length_c   1.000
_cell.angle_alpha   90.00
_cell.angle_beta   90.00
_cell.angle_gamma   90.00
#
_symmetry.space_group_name_H-M   'P 1'
#
loop_
_entity.id
_entity.type
_entity.pdbx_description
1 polymer ?
#
loop_
_entity_poly.entity_id
_entity_poly.type
_entity_poly.pdbx_seq_one_letter_code
_entity_poly.pdbx_strand_id
1 'polypeptide(L)'
;MSAVADVTVFLLLIGAAVVTLVSGVGVENPATTTNPAAEQASTLATSTASVEYDLLVPPSEHRRPPDHATRRQRTSHGTVAELLGEAAMSSVTVGGERVSSAGTDFESRVAAATRDRLHSRGHRTSVRVTWAPYPGAPVSGEYRVGDRPPDTVDVRAATVTVPSGMENVSEPAREAAKTGGYDGVATVVARSVVDGLFPPTQSRYALRGDYPADVLMATRYERMADLTGANVAVKRQSTVEMNRDLTAALAARLRTDMRSRYDSPADAASAVRTSRVRVTVRTWSP
;
A
#
# COMPACT_ATOMS: atom_id res chain seq x y z
N MET A 1 -16.37 -12.44 -34.28
CA MET A 1 -16.44 -13.37 -33.13
C MET A 1 -15.02 -13.85 -32.86
N SER A 2 -14.63 -13.92 -31.59
CA SER A 2 -13.27 -14.21 -31.07
C SER A 2 -12.36 -13.00 -30.83
N ALA A 3 -12.66 -12.26 -29.76
CA ALA A 3 -11.71 -11.48 -28.96
C ALA A 3 -11.69 -12.02 -27.52
N VAL A 4 -11.69 -13.36 -27.39
CA VAL A 4 -11.63 -14.09 -26.12
C VAL A 4 -10.46 -15.06 -26.23
N ALA A 5 -9.25 -14.52 -26.30
CA ALA A 5 -7.99 -15.25 -26.14
C ALA A 5 -6.81 -14.28 -26.32
N ASP A 6 -6.68 -13.25 -25.46
CA ASP A 6 -5.37 -12.63 -25.24
C ASP A 6 -5.28 -11.84 -23.92
N VAL A 7 -5.78 -12.45 -22.83
CA VAL A 7 -5.54 -11.96 -21.45
C VAL A 7 -5.19 -13.16 -20.57
N THR A 8 -4.27 -14.00 -21.06
CA THR A 8 -3.76 -15.18 -20.35
C THR A 8 -2.26 -15.07 -20.04
N VAL A 9 -1.59 -13.96 -20.35
CA VAL A 9 -0.15 -13.82 -20.10
C VAL A 9 0.18 -12.41 -19.61
N PHE A 10 0.13 -12.16 -18.30
CA PHE A 10 1.14 -11.31 -17.62
C PHE A 10 1.20 -11.32 -16.08
N LEU A 11 0.40 -12.09 -15.33
CA LEU A 11 0.64 -12.26 -13.86
C LEU A 11 0.55 -13.73 -13.42
N LEU A 12 1.25 -14.59 -14.15
CA LEU A 12 1.71 -15.89 -13.69
C LEU A 12 3.22 -15.69 -13.46
N LEU A 13 3.64 -15.60 -12.19
CA LEU A 13 5.02 -15.63 -11.64
C LEU A 13 5.29 -14.56 -10.57
N ILE A 14 4.73 -14.70 -9.37
CA ILE A 14 5.49 -14.43 -8.13
C ILE A 14 5.13 -15.53 -7.14
N GLY A 15 6.05 -16.47 -6.93
CA GLY A 15 5.94 -17.43 -5.84
C GLY A 15 5.93 -16.69 -4.50
N ALA A 16 4.94 -17.00 -3.66
CA ALA A 16 4.92 -16.55 -2.28
C ALA A 16 6.16 -17.12 -1.54
N ALA A 17 7.17 -16.29 -1.33
CA ALA A 17 8.25 -16.62 -0.40
C ALA A 17 7.73 -16.38 1.03
N VAL A 18 7.24 -17.45 1.67
CA VAL A 18 6.97 -17.45 3.11
C VAL A 18 8.31 -17.47 3.83
N VAL A 19 8.85 -16.29 4.16
CA VAL A 19 9.98 -16.17 5.09
C VAL A 19 9.41 -15.97 6.49
N THR A 20 9.33 -17.06 7.26
CA THR A 20 9.04 -17.06 8.69
C THR A 20 10.27 -16.59 9.46
N LEU A 21 10.43 -15.28 9.64
CA LEU A 21 11.38 -14.73 10.61
C LEU A 21 10.80 -14.86 12.02
N VAL A 22 11.20 -15.93 12.71
CA VAL A 22 11.03 -16.09 14.16
C VAL A 22 12.17 -15.31 14.81
N SER A 23 11.91 -14.07 15.25
CA SER A 23 12.82 -13.38 16.16
C SER A 23 12.53 -13.85 17.58
N GLY A 24 13.40 -14.71 18.11
CA GLY A 24 13.35 -15.22 19.46
C GLY A 24 13.91 -14.24 20.49
N VAL A 25 13.24 -14.15 21.63
CA VAL A 25 13.89 -13.97 22.94
C VAL A 25 13.30 -15.05 23.84
N GLY A 26 14.15 -15.97 24.31
CA GLY A 26 13.82 -17.01 25.30
C GLY A 26 13.34 -18.35 24.72
N VAL A 27 14.17 -19.39 24.85
CA VAL A 27 13.84 -20.79 24.53
C VAL A 27 13.32 -21.49 25.79
N GLU A 28 12.08 -21.93 25.77
CA GLU A 28 11.61 -23.16 26.43
C GLU A 28 10.65 -23.87 25.46
N ASN A 29 10.88 -25.17 25.22
CA ASN A 29 10.01 -26.06 24.42
C ASN A 29 9.85 -27.33 25.28
N PRO A 30 8.66 -27.97 25.39
CA PRO A 30 7.92 -28.44 24.23
C PRO A 30 6.38 -28.37 24.38
N ALA A 31 5.72 -27.67 23.47
CA ALA A 31 4.36 -28.04 23.10
C ALA A 31 4.14 -27.71 21.63
N THR A 32 3.63 -28.68 20.90
CA THR A 32 2.94 -28.51 19.62
C THR A 32 1.65 -27.69 19.83
N THR A 33 1.71 -26.56 20.53
CA THR A 33 0.63 -25.59 20.56
C THR A 33 0.73 -24.79 19.29
N THR A 34 -0.05 -25.18 18.31
CA THR A 34 -0.18 -24.43 17.07
C THR A 34 -0.46 -22.96 17.38
N ASN A 35 0.38 -22.05 16.89
CA ASN A 35 0.20 -20.60 17.07
C ASN A 35 -1.01 -20.16 16.21
N PRO A 36 -2.17 -19.80 16.80
CA PRO A 36 -3.36 -19.49 16.02
C PRO A 36 -3.16 -18.27 15.10
N ALA A 37 -2.29 -17.33 15.48
CA ALA A 37 -1.96 -16.20 14.62
C ALA A 37 -1.18 -16.65 13.38
N ALA A 38 -0.32 -17.68 13.50
CA ALA A 38 0.45 -18.21 12.39
C ALA A 38 -0.43 -19.02 11.42
N GLU A 39 -1.37 -19.82 11.94
CA GLU A 39 -2.38 -20.49 11.11
C GLU A 39 -3.22 -19.49 10.34
N GLN A 40 -3.78 -18.49 11.03
CA GLN A 40 -4.59 -17.46 10.40
C GLN A 40 -3.79 -16.66 9.37
N ALA A 41 -2.54 -16.31 9.65
CA ALA A 41 -1.67 -15.66 8.67
C ALA A 41 -1.42 -16.55 7.44
N SER A 42 -1.22 -17.86 7.63
CA SER A 42 -1.09 -18.83 6.54
C SER A 42 -2.39 -18.95 5.73
N THR A 43 -3.55 -18.96 6.39
CA THR A 43 -4.86 -18.94 5.74
C THR A 43 -5.01 -17.69 4.87
N LEU A 44 -4.69 -16.50 5.38
CA LEU A 44 -4.77 -15.26 4.58
C LEU A 44 -3.83 -15.30 3.38
N ALA A 45 -2.62 -15.85 3.54
CA ALA A 45 -1.60 -15.90 2.49
C ALA A 45 -1.90 -16.94 1.39
N THR A 46 -2.77 -17.91 1.63
CA THR A 46 -3.05 -19.01 0.69
C THR A 46 -4.48 -19.01 0.16
N SER A 47 -5.41 -18.40 0.89
CA SER A 47 -6.82 -18.38 0.55
C SER A 47 -7.11 -17.25 -0.44
N THR A 48 -7.68 -17.59 -1.59
CA THR A 48 -8.00 -16.63 -2.65
C THR A 48 -9.39 -16.03 -2.49
N ALA A 49 -9.58 -14.82 -2.99
CA ALA A 49 -10.86 -14.12 -3.01
C ALA A 49 -10.97 -13.23 -4.26
N SER A 50 -12.22 -12.94 -4.62
CA SER A 50 -12.61 -11.98 -5.64
C SER A 50 -13.46 -10.92 -4.95
N VAL A 51 -13.07 -9.66 -5.06
CA VAL A 51 -13.76 -8.54 -4.41
C VAL A 51 -14.28 -7.61 -5.48
N GLU A 52 -15.60 -7.53 -5.57
CA GLU A 52 -16.29 -6.51 -6.35
C GLU A 52 -16.53 -5.27 -5.50
N TYR A 53 -16.24 -4.10 -6.05
CA TYR A 53 -16.34 -2.83 -5.34
C TYR A 53 -16.63 -1.66 -6.26
N ASP A 54 -17.16 -0.60 -5.69
CA ASP A 54 -17.40 0.66 -6.37
C ASP A 54 -16.29 1.68 -6.09
N LEU A 55 -15.77 2.30 -7.14
CA LEU A 55 -14.93 3.49 -6.99
C LEU A 55 -15.80 4.70 -6.67
N LEU A 56 -15.48 5.40 -5.59
CA LEU A 56 -16.14 6.66 -5.23
C LEU A 56 -15.56 7.81 -6.06
N VAL A 57 -16.41 8.41 -6.90
CA VAL A 57 -16.02 9.56 -7.71
C VAL A 57 -16.25 10.85 -6.92
N PRO A 58 -15.21 11.65 -6.62
CA PRO A 58 -15.38 12.90 -5.90
C PRO A 58 -16.17 13.90 -6.76
N PRO A 59 -16.91 14.83 -6.14
CA PRO A 59 -17.46 15.97 -6.85
C PRO A 59 -16.32 16.75 -7.52
N SER A 60 -16.47 17.08 -8.79
CA SER A 60 -15.51 17.92 -9.50
C SER A 60 -16.15 19.26 -9.83
N GLU A 61 -15.41 20.37 -9.66
CA GLU A 61 -15.92 21.73 -9.94
C GLU A 61 -16.43 21.89 -11.38
N HIS A 62 -15.89 21.09 -12.30
CA HIS A 62 -16.13 21.22 -13.74
C HIS A 62 -17.20 20.24 -14.25
N ARG A 63 -17.63 19.27 -13.44
CA ARG A 63 -18.59 18.25 -13.85
C ARG A 63 -19.28 17.65 -12.63
N ARG A 64 -20.57 17.94 -12.47
CA ARG A 64 -21.42 17.20 -11.54
C ARG A 64 -21.71 15.84 -12.17
N PRO A 65 -21.31 14.74 -11.55
CA PRO A 65 -21.58 13.43 -12.12
C PRO A 65 -23.09 13.12 -12.07
N PRO A 66 -23.66 12.46 -13.09
CA PRO A 66 -24.96 11.81 -12.94
C PRO A 66 -24.93 10.84 -11.76
N ASP A 67 -26.06 10.61 -11.08
CA ASP A 67 -26.11 9.75 -9.88
C ASP A 67 -25.54 8.33 -10.15
N HIS A 68 -25.86 7.75 -11.31
CA HIS A 68 -25.34 6.44 -11.75
C HIS A 68 -23.84 6.45 -12.11
N ALA A 69 -23.26 7.63 -12.31
CA ALA A 69 -21.87 7.81 -12.68
C ALA A 69 -20.98 8.05 -11.43
N THR A 70 -21.57 8.24 -10.25
CA THR A 70 -20.82 8.42 -8.98
C THR A 70 -20.12 7.15 -8.50
N ARG A 71 -20.47 5.99 -9.09
CA ARG A 71 -19.91 4.69 -8.77
C ARG A 71 -19.48 3.96 -10.04
N ARG A 72 -18.25 3.45 -10.03
CA ARG A 72 -17.72 2.60 -11.09
C ARG A 72 -17.32 1.26 -10.51
N GLN A 73 -18.03 0.21 -10.90
CA GLN A 73 -17.74 -1.15 -10.45
C GLN A 73 -16.40 -1.64 -11.00
N ARG A 74 -15.64 -2.31 -10.13
CA ARG A 74 -14.37 -2.97 -10.42
C ARG A 74 -14.32 -4.30 -9.68
N THR A 75 -13.43 -5.18 -10.13
CA THR A 75 -13.16 -6.44 -9.46
C THR A 75 -11.66 -6.60 -9.29
N SER A 76 -11.22 -6.95 -8.08
CA SER A 76 -9.85 -7.35 -7.77
C SER A 76 -9.82 -8.81 -7.34
N HIS A 77 -8.73 -9.51 -7.67
CA HIS A 77 -8.54 -10.93 -7.39
C HIS A 77 -7.15 -11.15 -6.81
N GLY A 78 -7.04 -12.06 -5.84
CA GLY A 78 -5.76 -12.43 -5.24
C GLY A 78 -5.96 -13.25 -3.98
N THR A 79 -4.88 -13.53 -3.27
CA THR A 79 -4.98 -14.00 -1.89
C THR A 79 -5.54 -12.91 -0.98
N VAL A 80 -6.16 -13.27 0.14
CA VAL A 80 -6.67 -12.26 1.08
C VAL A 80 -5.52 -11.39 1.61
N ALA A 81 -4.34 -11.94 1.81
CA ALA A 81 -3.16 -11.17 2.20
C ALA A 81 -2.74 -10.14 1.14
N GLU A 82 -2.80 -10.49 -0.16
CA GLU A 82 -2.51 -9.54 -1.25
C GLU A 82 -3.57 -8.44 -1.33
N LEU A 83 -4.85 -8.79 -1.25
CA LEU A 83 -5.96 -7.81 -1.23
C LEU A 83 -5.88 -6.87 -0.03
N LEU A 84 -5.47 -7.37 1.14
CA LEU A 84 -5.15 -6.56 2.32
C LEU A 84 -3.99 -5.60 2.05
N GLY A 85 -2.97 -6.05 1.33
CA GLY A 85 -1.86 -5.22 0.86
C GLY A 85 -2.33 -4.11 -0.07
N GLU A 86 -3.15 -4.44 -1.07
CA GLU A 86 -3.77 -3.47 -1.97
C GLU A 86 -4.63 -2.45 -1.22
N ALA A 87 -5.38 -2.86 -0.19
CA ALA A 87 -6.20 -1.97 0.64
C ALA A 87 -5.34 -1.01 1.48
N ALA A 88 -4.16 -1.45 1.94
CA ALA A 88 -3.20 -0.54 2.57
C ALA A 88 -2.62 0.47 1.56
N MET A 89 -2.44 0.06 0.30
CA MET A 89 -1.97 0.96 -0.76
C MET A 89 -3.05 1.92 -1.28
N SER A 90 -4.34 1.54 -1.23
CA SER A 90 -5.46 2.43 -1.56
C SER A 90 -5.65 3.53 -0.51
N SER A 91 -5.25 3.26 0.73
CA SER A 91 -5.37 4.15 1.89
C SER A 91 -4.12 4.97 2.19
N VAL A 92 -3.18 5.08 1.23
CA VAL A 92 -1.93 5.84 1.42
C VAL A 92 -2.22 7.28 1.84
N THR A 93 -1.42 7.71 2.82
CA THR A 93 -1.44 9.05 3.40
C THR A 93 -0.10 9.75 3.23
N VAL A 94 -0.14 11.07 3.23
CA VAL A 94 1.04 11.94 3.33
C VAL A 94 0.79 12.89 4.51
N GLY A 95 1.63 12.83 5.54
CA GLY A 95 1.42 13.59 6.77
C GLY A 95 0.16 13.19 7.55
N GLY A 96 -0.30 11.93 7.40
CA GLY A 96 -1.53 11.44 8.03
C GLY A 96 -2.81 11.77 7.24
N GLU A 97 -2.71 12.57 6.19
CA GLU A 97 -3.84 12.89 5.32
C GLU A 97 -3.90 11.99 4.09
N ARG A 98 -5.08 11.47 3.78
CA ARG A 98 -5.29 10.51 2.69
C ARG A 98 -5.16 11.15 1.31
N VAL A 99 -4.53 10.41 0.37
CA VAL A 99 -4.30 10.84 -1.02
C VAL A 99 -5.53 10.60 -1.91
N SER A 100 -6.33 9.57 -1.64
CA SER A 100 -7.57 9.29 -2.40
C SER A 100 -8.61 8.58 -1.54
N SER A 101 -9.88 8.96 -1.68
CA SER A 101 -11.02 8.27 -1.06
C SER A 101 -11.67 7.23 -1.99
N ALA A 102 -11.22 7.14 -3.25
CA ALA A 102 -11.88 6.33 -4.28
C ALA A 102 -11.99 4.85 -3.92
N GLY A 103 -11.00 4.32 -3.18
CA GLY A 103 -10.92 2.92 -2.76
C GLY A 103 -11.67 2.56 -1.47
N THR A 104 -12.49 3.45 -0.90
CA THR A 104 -13.11 3.19 0.43
C THR A 104 -14.07 1.99 0.41
N ASP A 105 -14.80 1.75 -0.69
CA ASP A 105 -15.64 0.54 -0.80
C ASP A 105 -14.77 -0.71 -0.93
N PHE A 106 -13.68 -0.66 -1.72
CA PHE A 106 -12.70 -1.75 -1.80
C PHE A 106 -12.16 -2.13 -0.41
N GLU A 107 -11.73 -1.13 0.37
CA GLU A 107 -11.32 -1.28 1.76
C GLU A 107 -12.39 -1.97 2.61
N SER A 108 -13.66 -1.58 2.49
CA SER A 108 -14.77 -2.21 3.24
C SER A 108 -14.99 -3.67 2.85
N ARG A 109 -14.95 -3.97 1.55
CA ARG A 109 -15.18 -5.31 0.99
C ARG A 109 -14.05 -6.28 1.33
N VAL A 110 -12.79 -5.83 1.30
CA VAL A 110 -11.64 -6.62 1.77
C VAL A 110 -11.75 -6.90 3.27
N ALA A 111 -12.23 -5.95 4.08
CA ALA A 111 -12.49 -6.17 5.50
C ALA A 111 -13.51 -7.28 5.72
N ALA A 112 -14.62 -7.26 4.98
CA ALA A 112 -15.65 -8.28 5.06
C ALA A 112 -15.10 -9.67 4.70
N ALA A 113 -14.44 -9.78 3.53
CA ALA A 113 -13.81 -11.03 3.10
C ALA A 113 -12.77 -11.55 4.10
N THR A 114 -12.01 -10.65 4.72
CA THR A 114 -11.03 -11.02 5.76
C THR A 114 -11.71 -11.55 7.02
N ARG A 115 -12.77 -10.88 7.50
CA ARG A 115 -13.53 -11.36 8.67
C ARG A 115 -14.12 -12.73 8.40
N ASP A 116 -14.72 -12.95 7.23
CA ASP A 116 -15.33 -14.24 6.88
C ASP A 116 -14.33 -15.39 6.93
N ARG A 117 -13.05 -15.14 6.57
CA ARG A 117 -11.98 -16.14 6.61
C ARG A 117 -11.36 -16.35 7.98
N LEU A 118 -11.38 -15.33 8.84
CA LEU A 118 -10.75 -15.35 10.16
C LEU A 118 -11.72 -15.69 11.30
N HIS A 119 -13.00 -15.93 11.00
CA HIS A 119 -13.94 -16.40 12.00
C HIS A 119 -13.45 -17.72 12.60
N SER A 120 -13.10 -17.69 13.89
CA SER A 120 -12.66 -18.85 14.65
C SER A 120 -13.29 -18.78 16.04
N ARG A 121 -13.82 -19.90 16.53
CA ARG A 121 -14.36 -19.97 17.89
C ARG A 121 -13.20 -19.99 18.89
N GLY A 122 -13.32 -19.23 19.98
CA GLY A 122 -12.39 -19.28 21.12
C GLY A 122 -11.29 -18.22 21.16
N HIS A 123 -11.10 -17.42 20.10
CA HIS A 123 -10.13 -16.32 20.08
C HIS A 123 -10.65 -15.12 19.29
N ARG A 124 -10.23 -13.91 19.67
CA ARG A 124 -10.42 -12.70 18.86
C ARG A 124 -9.22 -12.50 17.95
N THR A 125 -9.46 -11.90 16.78
CA THR A 125 -8.42 -11.65 15.76
C THR A 125 -8.40 -10.20 15.33
N SER A 126 -7.19 -9.68 15.14
CA SER A 126 -6.92 -8.36 14.56
C SER A 126 -5.89 -8.52 13.45
N VAL A 127 -6.11 -7.88 12.32
CA VAL A 127 -5.13 -7.80 11.23
C VAL A 127 -4.73 -6.35 11.09
N ARG A 128 -3.42 -6.07 11.19
CA ARG A 128 -2.83 -4.78 10.89
C ARG A 128 -1.95 -4.90 9.68
N VAL A 129 -2.23 -4.09 8.67
CA VAL A 129 -1.47 -4.02 7.43
C VAL A 129 -0.75 -2.68 7.40
N THR A 130 0.56 -2.69 7.13
CA THR A 130 1.36 -1.47 7.11
C THR A 130 2.34 -1.47 5.95
N TRP A 131 2.45 -0.32 5.30
CA TRP A 131 3.45 -0.01 4.29
C TRP A 131 4.05 1.37 4.56
N ALA A 132 5.37 1.48 4.43
CA ALA A 132 6.09 2.74 4.42
C ALA A 132 7.44 2.53 3.71
N PRO A 133 7.95 3.51 2.97
CA PRO A 133 9.22 3.37 2.25
C PRO A 133 10.41 3.18 3.19
N TYR A 134 10.29 3.60 4.45
CA TYR A 134 11.19 3.31 5.57
C TYR A 134 10.41 3.54 6.89
N PRO A 135 10.86 3.01 8.03
CA PRO A 135 10.14 3.16 9.30
C PRO A 135 9.90 4.63 9.70
N GLY A 136 8.63 4.96 9.96
CA GLY A 136 8.23 6.31 10.38
C GLY A 136 8.18 7.36 9.27
N ALA A 137 8.31 6.95 7.99
CA ALA A 137 8.21 7.87 6.87
C ALA A 137 6.89 8.66 6.88
N PRO A 138 6.91 9.93 6.45
CA PRO A 138 5.71 10.77 6.41
C PRO A 138 4.70 10.33 5.34
N VAL A 139 5.09 9.45 4.42
CA VAL A 139 4.20 8.77 3.47
C VAL A 139 4.05 7.31 3.91
N SER A 140 2.82 6.87 4.13
CA SER A 140 2.55 5.52 4.62
C SER A 140 1.13 5.05 4.26
N GLY A 141 0.95 3.73 4.21
CA GLY A 141 -0.34 3.07 4.10
C GLY A 141 -0.59 2.24 5.35
N GLU A 142 -1.74 2.40 5.98
CA GLU A 142 -2.17 1.57 7.10
C GLU A 142 -3.62 1.14 6.90
N TYR A 143 -3.87 -0.14 7.10
CA TYR A 143 -5.21 -0.72 7.04
C TYR A 143 -5.38 -1.72 8.18
N ARG A 144 -6.57 -1.76 8.79
CA ARG A 144 -6.85 -2.62 9.95
C ARG A 144 -8.21 -3.30 9.82
N VAL A 145 -8.23 -4.59 10.16
CA VAL A 145 -9.45 -5.38 10.27
C VAL A 145 -9.55 -5.93 11.69
N GLY A 146 -10.71 -5.74 12.32
CA GLY A 146 -10.98 -6.19 13.69
C GLY A 146 -10.51 -5.22 14.77
N ASP A 147 -10.82 -5.57 16.02
CA ASP A 147 -10.55 -4.72 17.19
C ASP A 147 -9.05 -4.66 17.50
N ARG A 148 -8.65 -3.69 18.33
CA ARG A 148 -7.33 -3.69 18.94
C ARG A 148 -7.34 -4.63 20.15
N PRO A 149 -6.32 -5.49 20.35
CA PRO A 149 -6.21 -6.24 21.59
C PRO A 149 -6.12 -5.27 22.78
N PRO A 150 -6.81 -5.54 23.90
CA PRO A 150 -6.59 -4.84 25.16
C PRO A 150 -5.13 -4.92 25.60
N ASP A 151 -4.67 -3.94 26.37
CA ASP A 151 -3.27 -3.89 26.83
C ASP A 151 -2.97 -4.91 27.96
N THR A 152 -4.01 -5.59 28.47
CA THR A 152 -3.95 -6.52 29.62
C THR A 152 -4.00 -7.99 29.24
N VAL A 153 -4.04 -8.34 27.95
CA VAL A 153 -4.19 -9.72 27.48
C VAL A 153 -2.95 -10.20 26.75
N ASP A 154 -2.67 -11.50 26.85
CA ASP A 154 -1.62 -12.12 26.06
C ASP A 154 -2.01 -12.14 24.58
N VAL A 155 -1.12 -11.57 23.76
CA VAL A 155 -1.31 -11.48 22.30
C VAL A 155 -0.29 -12.37 21.61
N ARG A 156 -0.77 -13.30 20.79
CA ARG A 156 0.06 -14.01 19.82
C ARG A 156 0.03 -13.27 18.50
N ALA A 157 1.18 -13.20 17.82
CA ALA A 157 1.29 -12.50 16.55
C ALA A 157 2.05 -13.33 15.51
N ALA A 158 1.68 -13.15 14.25
CA ALA A 158 2.42 -13.64 13.10
C ALA A 158 2.39 -12.57 11.99
N THR A 159 3.45 -12.50 11.20
CA THR A 159 3.54 -11.54 10.09
C THR A 159 3.80 -12.28 8.79
N VAL A 160 3.05 -11.93 7.75
CA VAL A 160 3.36 -12.28 6.36
C VAL A 160 3.67 -10.99 5.58
N THR A 161 4.45 -11.10 4.52
CA THR A 161 4.80 -9.96 3.67
C THR A 161 4.23 -10.19 2.28
N VAL A 162 3.61 -9.15 1.70
CA VAL A 162 3.10 -9.17 0.34
C VAL A 162 3.73 -8.04 -0.49
N PRO A 163 3.76 -8.14 -1.82
CA PRO A 163 4.23 -7.06 -2.67
C PRO A 163 3.38 -5.80 -2.51
N SER A 164 4.01 -4.64 -2.50
CA SER A 164 3.32 -3.33 -2.48
C SER A 164 2.97 -2.78 -3.87
N GLY A 165 3.45 -3.43 -4.93
CA GLY A 165 3.44 -2.88 -6.29
C GLY A 165 4.53 -1.83 -6.55
N MET A 166 5.28 -1.40 -5.53
CA MET A 166 6.40 -0.47 -5.68
C MET A 166 7.68 -1.19 -6.09
N GLU A 167 8.53 -0.50 -6.85
CA GLU A 167 9.87 -0.98 -7.19
C GLU A 167 10.74 -1.15 -5.94
N ASN A 168 11.56 -2.20 -5.89
CA ASN A 168 12.56 -2.38 -4.83
C ASN A 168 13.79 -1.51 -5.12
N VAL A 169 13.91 -0.40 -4.40
CA VAL A 169 15.02 0.55 -4.58
C VAL A 169 16.08 0.48 -3.49
N SER A 170 16.18 -0.66 -2.76
CA SER A 170 17.17 -0.81 -1.68
C SER A 170 18.61 -0.63 -2.16
N GLU A 171 18.96 -1.19 -3.31
CA GLU A 171 20.31 -1.08 -3.87
C GLU A 171 20.57 0.29 -4.51
N PRO A 172 19.68 0.83 -5.37
CA PRO A 172 19.78 2.23 -5.82
C PRO A 172 19.90 3.25 -4.68
N ALA A 173 19.19 3.04 -3.56
CA ALA A 173 19.28 3.92 -2.39
C ALA A 173 20.67 3.88 -1.74
N ARG A 174 21.30 2.70 -1.64
CA ARG A 174 22.66 2.56 -1.09
C ARG A 174 23.69 3.24 -1.98
N GLU A 175 23.57 3.10 -3.30
CA GLU A 175 24.44 3.81 -4.24
C GLU A 175 24.24 5.32 -4.19
N ALA A 176 22.98 5.77 -4.11
CA ALA A 176 22.66 7.19 -3.98
C ALA A 176 23.12 7.78 -2.64
N ALA A 177 23.18 6.99 -1.57
CA ALA A 177 23.74 7.43 -0.29
C ALA A 177 25.24 7.78 -0.39
N LYS A 178 26.01 7.04 -1.20
CA LYS A 178 27.45 7.27 -1.38
C LYS A 178 27.73 8.54 -2.18
N THR A 179 26.91 8.83 -3.18
CA THR A 179 27.15 9.92 -4.14
C THR A 179 26.36 11.20 -3.83
N GLY A 180 25.13 11.07 -3.34
CA GLY A 180 24.20 12.17 -3.08
C GLY A 180 23.76 12.32 -1.62
N GLY A 181 24.31 11.53 -0.70
CA GLY A 181 23.94 11.55 0.72
C GLY A 181 22.43 11.38 0.92
N TYR A 182 21.85 12.09 1.90
CA TYR A 182 20.40 12.05 2.15
C TYR A 182 19.56 12.51 0.95
N ASP A 183 20.07 13.41 0.13
CA ASP A 183 19.34 13.94 -1.02
C ASP A 183 19.18 12.88 -2.12
N GLY A 184 20.25 12.13 -2.38
CA GLY A 184 20.23 10.98 -3.28
C GLY A 184 19.25 9.90 -2.81
N VAL A 185 19.33 9.50 -1.53
CA VAL A 185 18.42 8.49 -0.95
C VAL A 185 16.96 8.96 -1.04
N ALA A 186 16.68 10.20 -0.63
CA ALA A 186 15.34 10.75 -0.65
C ALA A 186 14.77 10.84 -2.07
N THR A 187 15.58 11.22 -3.06
CA THR A 187 15.17 11.30 -4.47
C THR A 187 14.81 9.93 -5.04
N VAL A 188 15.64 8.91 -4.80
CA VAL A 188 15.38 7.54 -5.23
C VAL A 188 14.09 6.99 -4.62
N VAL A 189 13.91 7.19 -3.32
CA VAL A 189 12.71 6.74 -2.60
C VAL A 189 11.47 7.50 -3.08
N ALA A 190 11.53 8.83 -3.18
CA ALA A 190 10.41 9.65 -3.63
C ALA A 190 9.96 9.26 -5.03
N ARG A 191 10.91 9.04 -5.95
CA ARG A 191 10.61 8.60 -7.31
C ARG A 191 9.90 7.25 -7.32
N SER A 192 10.40 6.27 -6.56
CA SER A 192 9.76 4.95 -6.45
C SER A 192 8.31 5.06 -5.96
N VAL A 193 8.05 5.90 -4.96
CA VAL A 193 6.70 6.14 -4.44
C VAL A 193 5.81 6.83 -5.48
N VAL A 194 6.28 7.89 -6.13
CA VAL A 194 5.49 8.62 -7.13
C VAL A 194 5.21 7.75 -8.35
N ASP A 195 6.20 7.03 -8.88
CA ASP A 195 6.01 6.16 -10.04
C ASP A 195 5.10 4.97 -9.72
N GLY A 196 5.10 4.45 -8.48
CA GLY A 196 4.17 3.39 -8.09
C GLY A 196 2.74 3.88 -7.80
N LEU A 197 2.57 5.08 -7.24
CA LEU A 197 1.23 5.67 -7.03
C LEU A 197 0.64 6.22 -8.33
N PHE A 198 1.49 6.79 -9.19
CA PHE A 198 1.13 7.44 -10.45
C PHE A 198 1.95 6.87 -11.61
N PRO A 199 1.76 5.59 -12.00
CA PRO A 199 2.49 5.02 -13.12
C PRO A 199 2.28 5.89 -14.37
N PRO A 200 3.34 6.44 -14.99
CA PRO A 200 3.20 7.59 -15.90
C PRO A 200 2.38 7.25 -17.16
N THR A 201 2.50 6.02 -17.66
CA THR A 201 1.76 5.54 -18.82
C THR A 201 0.28 5.33 -18.50
N GLN A 202 -0.03 4.64 -17.39
CA GLN A 202 -1.39 4.35 -16.94
C GLN A 202 -2.12 5.64 -16.55
N SER A 203 -1.42 6.55 -15.87
CA SER A 203 -1.92 7.86 -15.48
C SER A 203 -2.26 8.70 -16.72
N ARG A 204 -1.42 8.63 -17.76
CA ARG A 204 -1.68 9.31 -19.04
C ARG A 204 -2.92 8.77 -19.72
N TYR A 205 -3.12 7.46 -19.71
CA TYR A 205 -4.33 6.83 -20.25
C TYR A 205 -5.58 7.18 -19.44
N ALA A 206 -5.49 7.19 -18.10
CA ALA A 206 -6.59 7.57 -17.24
C ALA A 206 -7.03 9.03 -17.48
N LEU A 207 -6.08 9.96 -17.53
CA LEU A 207 -6.35 11.39 -17.76
C LEU A 207 -6.94 11.69 -19.14
N ARG A 208 -6.68 10.85 -20.15
CA ARG A 208 -7.26 10.97 -21.50
C ARG A 208 -8.49 10.10 -21.70
N GLY A 209 -8.77 9.22 -20.75
CA GLY A 209 -9.88 8.29 -20.82
C GLY A 209 -11.20 8.96 -20.53
N ASP A 210 -12.26 8.18 -20.63
CA ASP A 210 -13.61 8.64 -20.32
C ASP A 210 -13.85 8.76 -18.83
N TYR A 211 -14.89 9.52 -18.50
CA TYR A 211 -15.44 9.60 -17.16
C TYR A 211 -15.76 8.20 -16.61
N PRO A 212 -15.40 7.87 -15.35
CA PRO A 212 -14.80 8.76 -14.34
C PRO A 212 -13.26 8.67 -14.22
N ALA A 213 -12.58 7.98 -15.13
CA ALA A 213 -11.13 7.72 -14.99
C ALA A 213 -10.29 9.01 -15.04
N ASP A 214 -10.71 9.96 -15.90
CA ASP A 214 -10.11 11.30 -16.03
C ASP A 214 -10.17 12.07 -14.71
N VAL A 215 -11.37 12.17 -14.12
CA VAL A 215 -11.62 12.91 -12.88
C VAL A 215 -10.91 12.26 -11.70
N LEU A 216 -10.99 10.93 -11.56
CA LEU A 216 -10.34 10.21 -10.47
C LEU A 216 -8.82 10.40 -10.47
N MET A 217 -8.18 10.35 -11.65
CA MET A 217 -6.74 10.55 -11.76
C MET A 217 -6.36 12.02 -11.54
N ALA A 218 -7.13 12.97 -12.09
CA ALA A 218 -6.90 14.40 -11.91
C ALA A 218 -6.96 14.80 -10.43
N THR A 219 -8.04 14.42 -9.73
CA THR A 219 -8.20 14.71 -8.30
C THR A 219 -7.10 14.07 -7.46
N ARG A 220 -6.61 12.89 -7.85
CA ARG A 220 -5.51 12.24 -7.13
C ARG A 220 -4.18 12.98 -7.29
N TYR A 221 -3.87 13.50 -8.49
CA TYR A 221 -2.70 14.35 -8.72
C TYR A 221 -2.79 15.65 -7.94
N GLU A 222 -3.93 16.34 -8.00
CA GLU A 222 -4.19 17.58 -7.28
C GLU A 222 -4.05 17.37 -5.76
N ARG A 223 -4.67 16.33 -5.22
CA ARG A 223 -4.56 16.00 -3.79
C ARG A 223 -3.12 15.70 -3.37
N MET A 224 -2.36 14.94 -4.16
CA MET A 224 -0.96 14.67 -3.86
C MET A 224 -0.11 15.95 -3.94
N ALA A 225 -0.40 16.83 -4.89
CA ALA A 225 0.26 18.12 -5.04
C ALA A 225 0.06 18.97 -3.78
N ASP A 226 -1.19 19.12 -3.32
CA ASP A 226 -1.54 19.86 -2.12
C ASP A 226 -0.81 19.33 -0.88
N LEU A 227 -0.79 18.00 -0.69
CA LEU A 227 -0.18 17.36 0.47
C LEU A 227 1.37 17.43 0.48
N THR A 228 1.97 17.61 -0.70
CA THR A 228 3.43 17.74 -0.85
C THR A 228 3.90 19.18 -1.03
N GLY A 229 2.99 20.12 -1.30
CA GLY A 229 3.30 21.48 -1.71
C GLY A 229 3.85 21.58 -3.14
N ALA A 230 3.63 20.56 -3.98
CA ALA A 230 4.02 20.61 -5.38
C ALA A 230 3.04 21.47 -6.19
N ASN A 231 3.51 22.07 -7.28
CA ASN A 231 2.65 22.76 -8.23
C ASN A 231 2.40 21.86 -9.43
N VAL A 232 1.18 21.38 -9.59
CA VAL A 232 0.80 20.43 -10.63
C VAL A 232 -0.39 21.00 -11.42
N ALA A 233 -0.24 21.07 -12.74
CA ALA A 233 -1.27 21.60 -13.65
C ALA A 233 -1.75 20.49 -14.59
N VAL A 234 -2.70 19.68 -14.12
CA VAL A 234 -3.19 18.46 -14.80
C VAL A 234 -3.59 18.68 -16.26
N LYS A 235 -4.17 19.85 -16.60
CA LYS A 235 -4.60 20.17 -17.97
C LYS A 235 -3.47 20.68 -18.88
N ARG A 236 -2.33 21.08 -18.33
CA ARG A 236 -1.24 21.78 -19.06
C ARG A 236 0.09 21.02 -19.07
N GLN A 237 0.29 20.09 -18.14
CA GLN A 237 1.52 19.32 -18.01
C GLN A 237 1.34 17.89 -18.50
N SER A 238 2.43 17.31 -18.99
CA SER A 238 2.51 15.87 -19.21
C SER A 238 2.61 15.11 -17.87
N THR A 239 2.21 13.84 -17.84
CA THR A 239 2.36 13.00 -16.62
C THR A 239 3.81 12.85 -16.17
N VAL A 240 4.77 12.92 -17.09
CA VAL A 240 6.20 12.89 -16.76
C VAL A 240 6.60 14.16 -16.00
N GLU A 241 6.17 15.34 -16.46
CA GLU A 241 6.43 16.60 -15.77
C GLU A 241 5.76 16.64 -14.39
N MET A 242 4.49 16.22 -14.31
CA MET A 242 3.77 16.15 -13.03
C MET A 242 4.45 15.20 -12.05
N ASN A 243 4.84 14.00 -12.48
CA ASN A 243 5.56 13.04 -11.63
C ASN A 243 6.92 13.58 -11.17
N ARG A 244 7.63 14.29 -12.06
CA ARG A 244 8.91 14.93 -11.71
C ARG A 244 8.72 15.99 -10.63
N ASP A 245 7.71 16.84 -10.76
CA ASP A 245 7.44 17.92 -9.81
C ASP A 245 6.97 17.36 -8.44
N LEU A 246 6.11 16.34 -8.45
CA LEU A 246 5.73 15.58 -7.25
C LEU A 246 6.94 14.89 -6.58
N THR A 247 7.81 14.29 -7.39
CA THR A 247 9.03 13.61 -6.89
C THR A 247 9.94 14.60 -6.19
N ALA A 248 10.18 15.78 -6.77
CA ALA A 248 11.01 16.81 -6.17
C ALA A 248 10.45 17.30 -4.83
N ALA A 249 9.15 17.57 -4.77
CA ALA A 249 8.48 18.01 -3.54
C ALA A 249 8.53 16.93 -2.45
N LEU A 250 8.23 15.67 -2.79
CA LEU A 250 8.31 14.55 -1.85
C LEU A 250 9.76 14.30 -1.39
N ALA A 251 10.74 14.33 -2.29
CA ALA A 251 12.16 14.15 -1.96
C ALA A 251 12.63 15.20 -0.94
N ALA A 252 12.25 16.47 -1.10
CA ALA A 252 12.61 17.52 -0.13
C ALA A 252 12.07 17.23 1.28
N ARG A 253 10.84 16.71 1.37
CA ARG A 253 10.21 16.32 2.64
C ARG A 253 10.90 15.08 3.25
N LEU A 254 11.12 14.03 2.45
CA LEU A 254 11.79 12.81 2.92
C LEU A 254 13.23 13.09 3.34
N ARG A 255 13.97 13.94 2.63
CA ARG A 255 15.34 14.35 3.00
C ARG A 255 15.37 15.00 4.39
N THR A 256 14.42 15.88 4.67
CA THR A 256 14.34 16.57 5.96
C THR A 256 14.04 15.58 7.09
N ASP A 257 13.09 14.67 6.86
CA ASP A 257 12.71 13.62 7.81
C ASP A 257 13.82 12.56 8.01
N MET A 258 14.57 12.18 6.97
CA MET A 258 15.70 11.26 7.10
C MET A 258 16.85 11.89 7.90
N ARG A 259 17.15 13.17 7.69
CA ARG A 259 18.19 13.90 8.44
C ARG A 259 17.88 14.01 9.92
N SER A 260 16.61 14.06 10.31
CA SER A 260 16.23 14.12 11.72
C SER A 260 16.17 12.74 12.39
N ARG A 261 16.02 11.66 11.61
CA ARG A 261 15.82 10.29 12.13
C ARG A 261 17.05 9.41 12.12
N TYR A 262 17.94 9.58 11.14
CA TYR A 262 19.08 8.69 10.92
C TYR A 262 20.39 9.44 11.09
N ASP A 263 21.37 8.81 11.72
CA ASP A 263 22.69 9.39 11.99
C ASP A 263 23.52 9.58 10.71
N SER A 264 23.28 8.74 9.70
CA SER A 264 23.95 8.83 8.40
C SER A 264 23.03 8.53 7.20
N PRO A 265 23.40 8.98 5.98
CA PRO A 265 22.73 8.55 4.75
C PRO A 265 22.75 7.02 4.53
N ALA A 266 23.81 6.35 4.99
CA ALA A 266 23.95 4.90 4.86
C ALA A 266 22.94 4.16 5.74
N ASP A 267 22.65 4.68 6.93
CA ASP A 267 21.62 4.14 7.83
C ASP A 267 20.22 4.35 7.24
N ALA A 268 19.96 5.55 6.69
CA ALA A 268 18.71 5.86 6.00
C ALA A 268 18.49 4.90 4.81
N ALA A 269 19.50 4.71 3.95
CA ALA A 269 19.44 3.78 2.81
C ALA A 269 19.23 2.33 3.25
N SER A 270 19.88 1.90 4.34
CA SER A 270 19.75 0.54 4.88
C SER A 270 18.35 0.24 5.41
N ALA A 271 17.61 1.28 5.84
CA ALA A 271 16.25 1.20 6.32
C ALA A 271 15.18 1.20 5.20
N VAL A 272 15.55 1.48 3.94
CA VAL A 272 14.60 1.57 2.82
C VAL A 272 13.95 0.23 2.51
N ARG A 273 12.61 0.18 2.50
CA ARG A 273 11.78 -1.00 2.23
C ARG A 273 10.53 -0.61 1.44
N THR A 274 10.71 -0.14 0.20
CA THR A 274 9.59 0.31 -0.64
C THR A 274 8.70 -0.83 -1.13
N SER A 275 9.25 -1.99 -1.48
CA SER A 275 8.52 -3.02 -2.23
C SER A 275 7.58 -3.92 -1.41
N ARG A 276 7.54 -3.76 -0.08
CA ARG A 276 6.94 -4.74 0.83
C ARG A 276 5.85 -4.14 1.72
N VAL A 277 4.70 -4.78 1.76
CA VAL A 277 3.64 -4.52 2.76
C VAL A 277 3.69 -5.61 3.83
N ARG A 278 3.60 -5.23 5.10
CA ARG A 278 3.56 -6.17 6.23
C ARG A 278 2.11 -6.39 6.67
N VAL A 279 1.66 -7.64 6.67
CA VAL A 279 0.36 -8.07 7.20
C VAL A 279 0.61 -8.78 8.52
N THR A 280 0.28 -8.14 9.63
CA THR A 280 0.45 -8.68 10.98
C THR A 280 -0.90 -9.16 11.51
N VAL A 281 -1.02 -10.47 11.73
CA VAL A 281 -2.17 -11.07 12.39
C VAL A 281 -1.88 -11.16 13.88
N ARG A 282 -2.85 -10.78 14.71
CA ARG A 282 -2.81 -10.88 16.17
C ARG A 282 -4.03 -11.63 16.66
N THR A 283 -3.82 -12.54 17.60
CA THR A 283 -4.89 -13.29 18.28
C THR A 283 -4.76 -13.18 19.79
N TRP A 284 -5.90 -13.15 20.48
CA TRP A 284 -5.98 -13.10 21.94
C TRP A 284 -7.27 -13.77 22.45
N SER A 285 -7.28 -14.11 23.74
CA SER A 285 -8.48 -14.64 24.40
C SER A 285 -9.55 -13.55 24.58
N PRO A 286 -10.85 -13.88 24.49
CA PRO A 286 -11.94 -12.90 24.51
C PRO A 286 -12.04 -12.00 25.76
#